data_AF-A0A813PPY4-F1
#
_entry.id   AF-A0A813PPY4-F1
#
_cell.length_a   1.000
_cell.length_b   1.000
_cell.length_c   1.000
_cell.angle_alpha   90.00
_cell.angle_beta   90.00
_cell.angle_gamma   90.00
#
_symmetry.space_group_name_H-M   'P 1'
#
loop_
_entity.id
_entity.type
_entity.pdbx_description
1 polymer ?
#
loop_
_entity_poly.entity_id
_entity_poly.type
_entity_poly.pdbx_seq_one_letter_code
_entity_poly.pdbx_strand_id
1 'polypeptide(L)'
;MSLPKPNFDSYILEPFVYTLNFGKRENHCDFCLTKRTKPFSCPECNLVYHCNRKCQDNDKLHYTSGECSIISKVKDAQKKDLQALFHDNFFQLYLRLILKLSTVNCDELVKDDKSLDKFNNLKKSIEDLIGDEIFRKFTRNELLSIYGKMVVNNFEIKTEEGIIGFGLFSEKKPYLELSFSNDQGQKPLFSFCEKYKNDDDRRSFARKNFYIECECFKCINIMKDFPFPVLQFSEDSSKDPLVKKAIRIANKFLVNDEIRLLYKKRFKIRPKPCLEKMPKVVIVYEKESKENVDECGEGFSWTYREDDKNETIYINDILEKRLKILQSSPESLEKSTEIETIVVFISFLLLHELAHLLFRWNGQPKTPNGIDEAGLFFENRIFNGYIHILIDAKTDWSEYSEILGICIEKITLKQISYQDYVREIFYHEKKDILDIVYDPKSVDKEKVRAVKHMNKNKEKDDQSLSEITIPRLKGFRICST
;
A
#
# COMPACT_ATOMS: atom_id res chain seq x y z
N MET A 1 36.23 -30.98 4.28
CA MET A 1 36.72 -29.65 3.86
C MET A 1 35.90 -28.59 4.59
N SER A 2 36.48 -27.94 5.58
CA SER A 2 35.87 -26.80 6.27
C SER A 2 36.01 -25.55 5.41
N LEU A 3 34.89 -24.88 5.13
CA LEU A 3 34.89 -23.60 4.43
C LEU A 3 35.65 -22.54 5.27
N PRO A 4 36.40 -21.63 4.64
CA PRO A 4 37.10 -20.56 5.34
C PRO A 4 36.10 -19.65 6.05
N LYS A 5 36.34 -19.36 7.33
CA LYS A 5 35.58 -18.32 8.05
C LYS A 5 35.92 -16.97 7.42
N PRO A 6 34.94 -16.19 6.97
CA PRO A 6 35.22 -14.88 6.41
C PRO A 6 35.61 -13.91 7.52
N ASN A 7 36.70 -13.19 7.31
CA ASN A 7 37.19 -12.12 8.17
C ASN A 7 36.49 -10.82 7.74
N PHE A 8 35.74 -10.17 8.64
CA PHE A 8 35.04 -8.92 8.34
C PHE A 8 35.36 -7.87 9.40
N ASP A 9 35.89 -6.73 8.95
CA ASP A 9 36.21 -5.58 9.78
C ASP A 9 34.94 -4.94 10.36
N SER A 10 34.88 -4.81 11.68
CA SER A 10 33.86 -4.03 12.38
C SER A 10 34.14 -2.54 12.21
N TYR A 11 33.18 -1.78 11.66
CA TYR A 11 33.27 -0.32 11.59
C TYR A 11 32.72 0.28 12.88
N ILE A 12 33.54 1.09 13.57
CA ILE A 12 33.10 1.89 14.71
C ILE A 12 32.52 3.20 14.13
N LEU A 13 31.23 3.45 14.36
CA LEU A 13 30.59 4.70 13.98
C LEU A 13 30.54 5.65 15.16
N GLU A 14 31.05 6.86 14.97
CA GLU A 14 30.88 7.94 15.93
C GLU A 14 29.56 8.68 15.67
N PRO A 15 28.79 9.03 16.72
CA PRO A 15 27.60 9.85 16.56
C PRO A 15 27.97 11.23 16.02
N PHE A 16 27.22 11.71 15.03
CA PHE A 16 27.31 13.07 14.49
C PHE A 16 27.01 14.12 15.56
N VAL A 17 26.00 13.86 16.39
CA VAL A 17 25.70 14.62 17.60
C VAL A 17 25.07 13.67 18.62
N TYR A 18 25.34 13.90 19.89
CA TYR A 18 24.77 13.12 20.98
C TYR A 18 24.62 13.95 22.26
N THR A 19 23.82 13.41 23.16
CA THR A 19 23.49 14.00 24.47
C THR A 19 23.45 12.93 25.53
N LEU A 20 23.86 13.30 26.74
CA LEU A 20 23.69 12.50 27.94
C LEU A 20 22.39 12.91 28.63
N ASN A 21 21.59 11.93 29.05
CA ASN A 21 20.38 12.17 29.82
C ASN A 21 20.73 12.96 31.08
N PHE A 22 19.98 14.03 31.35
CA PHE A 22 20.29 14.95 32.45
C PHE A 22 20.43 14.23 33.81
N GLY A 23 19.54 13.27 34.09
CA GLY A 23 19.59 12.46 35.32
C GLY A 23 20.80 11.51 35.44
N LYS A 24 21.66 11.43 34.42
CA LYS A 24 22.88 10.60 34.41
C LYS A 24 24.18 11.41 34.54
N ARG A 25 24.12 12.76 34.49
CA ARG A 25 25.27 13.67 34.45
C ARG A 25 26.19 13.63 35.66
N GLU A 26 25.65 13.36 36.85
CA GLU A 26 26.48 13.20 38.06
C GLU A 26 27.34 11.94 38.03
N ASN A 27 27.01 10.99 37.14
CA ASN A 27 27.63 9.67 37.09
C ASN A 27 28.29 9.36 35.74
N HIS A 28 28.18 10.23 34.75
CA HIS A 28 28.71 10.00 33.40
C HIS A 28 29.28 11.30 32.83
N CYS A 29 30.28 11.16 31.95
CA CYS A 29 30.84 12.28 31.19
C CYS A 29 29.89 12.70 30.06
N ASP A 30 29.53 13.97 29.94
CA ASP A 30 28.71 14.49 28.83
C ASP A 30 29.41 14.41 27.45
N PHE A 31 30.74 14.25 27.45
CA PHE A 31 31.53 14.03 26.23
C PHE A 31 31.72 12.53 25.94
N CYS A 32 32.57 11.82 26.69
CA CYS A 32 32.89 10.43 26.34
C CYS A 32 31.86 9.40 26.83
N LEU A 33 30.77 9.82 27.46
CA LEU A 33 29.69 8.99 28.02
C LEU A 33 30.14 7.92 29.03
N THR A 34 31.41 7.94 29.43
CA THR A 34 31.98 6.97 30.37
C THR A 34 31.48 7.23 31.78
N LYS A 35 31.06 6.17 32.47
CA LYS A 35 30.66 6.24 33.88
C LYS A 35 31.83 6.69 34.76
N ARG A 36 31.57 7.64 35.66
CA ARG A 36 32.52 8.16 36.64
C ARG A 36 31.79 8.46 37.94
N THR A 37 32.44 8.18 39.06
CA THR A 37 31.88 8.43 40.40
C THR A 37 31.80 9.91 40.75
N LYS A 38 32.71 10.73 40.19
CA LYS A 38 32.76 12.20 40.41
C LYS A 38 33.31 12.89 39.16
N PRO A 39 32.51 13.09 38.10
CA PRO A 39 32.92 13.91 36.98
C PRO A 39 33.00 15.40 37.41
N PHE A 40 33.87 16.17 36.77
CA PHE A 40 34.07 17.60 37.06
C PHE A 40 33.02 18.43 36.33
N SER A 41 32.31 19.32 37.01
CA SER A 41 31.40 20.26 36.38
C SER A 41 32.17 21.34 35.60
N CYS A 42 31.61 21.77 34.47
CA CYS A 42 32.09 22.94 33.75
C CYS A 42 31.98 24.17 34.67
N PRO A 43 33.08 24.92 34.92
CA PRO A 43 33.09 26.00 35.89
C PRO A 43 32.24 27.22 35.46
N GLU A 44 31.99 27.38 34.16
CA GLU A 44 31.22 28.50 33.62
C GLU A 44 29.72 28.25 33.73
N CYS A 45 29.25 27.09 33.29
CA CYS A 45 27.81 26.80 33.21
C CYS A 45 27.29 25.93 34.38
N ASN A 46 28.15 25.15 35.03
CA ASN A 46 27.82 24.18 36.09
C ASN A 46 26.74 23.14 35.72
N LEU A 47 26.47 22.94 34.43
CA LEU A 47 25.45 21.99 33.94
C LEU A 47 26.03 20.81 33.15
N VAL A 48 27.23 20.94 32.61
CA VAL A 48 27.89 19.88 31.82
C VAL A 48 29.07 19.32 32.60
N TYR A 49 29.26 18.01 32.57
CA TYR A 49 30.21 17.27 33.39
C TYR A 49 31.20 16.49 32.53
N HIS A 50 32.49 16.57 32.86
CA HIS A 50 33.57 15.92 32.11
C HIS A 50 34.40 15.01 33.00
N CYS A 51 34.98 13.94 32.44
CA CYS A 51 35.92 13.08 33.18
C CYS A 51 37.14 13.85 33.68
N ASN A 52 37.65 14.76 32.85
CA ASN A 52 38.90 15.49 33.04
C ASN A 52 39.01 16.62 32.00
N ARG A 53 40.08 17.40 32.10
CA ARG A 53 40.36 18.52 31.19
C ARG A 53 40.42 18.13 29.72
N LYS A 54 40.92 16.92 29.39
CA LYS A 54 40.96 16.43 28.01
C LYS A 54 39.55 16.25 27.41
N CYS A 55 38.60 15.69 28.17
CA CYS A 55 37.21 15.59 27.70
C CYS A 55 36.55 16.97 27.58
N GLN A 56 36.87 17.87 28.50
CA GLN A 56 36.41 19.26 28.46
C GLN A 56 36.88 19.97 27.19
N ASP A 57 38.17 19.93 26.88
CA ASP A 57 38.77 20.60 25.71
C ASP A 57 38.30 19.99 24.38
N ASN A 58 37.95 18.69 24.36
CA ASN A 58 37.46 18.01 23.17
C ASN A 58 35.96 18.21 22.90
N ASP A 59 35.19 18.69 23.88
CA ASP A 59 33.76 19.00 23.73
C ASP A 59 33.57 20.33 22.99
N LYS A 60 33.94 20.34 21.70
CA LYS A 60 33.89 21.52 20.83
C LYS A 60 32.47 22.05 20.62
N LEU A 61 31.45 21.19 20.72
CA LEU A 61 30.06 21.65 20.67
C LEU A 61 29.74 22.50 21.91
N HIS A 62 30.21 22.07 23.08
CA HIS A 62 29.99 22.82 24.29
C HIS A 62 30.69 24.18 24.29
N TYR A 63 32.00 24.20 24.04
CA TYR A 63 32.81 25.42 24.16
C TYR A 63 32.87 26.25 22.87
N THR A 64 33.21 25.63 21.74
CA THR A 64 33.47 26.35 20.49
C THR A 64 32.18 26.72 19.76
N SER A 65 31.16 25.87 19.82
CA SER A 65 29.88 26.12 19.12
C SER A 65 28.91 26.95 19.96
N GLY A 66 29.28 27.31 21.19
CA GLY A 66 28.56 28.31 22.01
C GLY A 66 27.54 27.77 23.00
N GLU A 67 27.36 26.44 23.15
CA GLU A 67 26.41 25.87 24.14
C GLU A 67 26.70 26.37 25.56
N CYS A 68 27.97 26.45 25.97
CA CYS A 68 28.36 26.95 27.29
C CYS A 68 28.01 28.43 27.47
N SER A 69 28.31 29.26 26.47
CA SER A 69 28.02 30.70 26.47
C SER A 69 26.51 30.96 26.56
N ILE A 70 25.72 30.12 25.89
CA ILE A 70 24.26 30.12 25.96
C ILE A 70 23.80 29.84 27.39
N ILE A 71 24.26 28.73 27.97
CA ILE A 71 23.81 28.28 29.28
C ILE A 71 24.24 29.27 30.38
N SER A 72 25.46 29.78 30.33
CA SER A 72 26.01 30.66 31.37
C SER A 72 25.36 32.05 31.41
N LYS A 73 24.76 32.51 30.30
CA LYS A 73 24.02 33.78 30.23
C LYS A 73 22.63 33.72 30.87
N VAL A 74 22.11 32.52 31.14
CA VAL A 74 20.79 32.36 31.75
C VAL A 74 20.85 32.81 33.21
N LYS A 75 20.00 33.78 33.56
CA LYS A 75 19.94 34.36 34.90
C LYS A 75 19.65 33.29 35.93
N ASP A 76 20.16 33.45 37.16
CA ASP A 76 19.96 32.47 38.24
C ASP A 76 18.48 32.12 38.49
N ALA A 77 17.59 33.10 38.38
CA ALA A 77 16.15 32.89 38.52
C ALA A 77 15.56 31.93 37.47
N GLN A 78 16.17 31.83 36.29
CA GLN A 78 15.72 31.00 35.15
C GLN A 78 16.48 29.66 35.06
N LYS A 79 17.49 29.43 35.91
CA LYS A 79 18.27 28.17 35.89
C LYS A 79 17.43 26.94 36.17
N LYS A 80 16.38 27.06 36.98
CA LYS A 80 15.44 25.95 37.24
C LYS A 80 14.65 25.57 35.99
N ASP A 81 14.16 26.56 35.26
CA ASP A 81 13.43 26.33 34.00
C ASP A 81 14.36 25.72 32.96
N LEU A 82 15.61 26.18 32.92
CA LEU A 82 16.64 25.58 32.06
C LEU A 82 16.91 24.12 32.41
N GLN A 83 17.07 23.79 33.70
CA GLN A 83 17.23 22.41 34.13
C GLN A 83 16.03 21.56 33.70
N ALA A 84 14.81 22.06 33.85
CA ALA A 84 13.60 21.38 33.37
C ALA A 84 13.62 21.13 31.86
N LEU A 85 14.11 22.09 31.05
CA LEU A 85 14.29 21.90 29.62
C LEU A 85 15.36 20.84 29.30
N PHE A 86 16.45 20.78 30.06
CA PHE A 86 17.49 19.76 29.87
C PHE A 86 17.02 18.34 30.27
N HIS A 87 15.96 18.21 31.07
CA HIS A 87 15.32 16.92 31.27
C HIS A 87 14.59 16.41 30.01
N ASP A 88 14.28 17.27 29.05
CA ASP A 88 13.84 16.87 27.71
C ASP A 88 15.07 16.56 26.83
N ASN A 89 15.35 15.27 26.63
CA ASN A 89 16.50 14.84 25.83
C ASN A 89 16.41 15.31 24.37
N PHE A 90 15.20 15.55 23.84
CA PHE A 90 15.04 16.12 22.50
C PHE A 90 15.42 17.59 22.45
N PHE A 91 15.25 18.34 23.54
CA PHE A 91 15.67 19.74 23.60
C PHE A 91 17.18 19.85 23.44
N GLN A 92 17.94 19.12 24.24
CA GLN A 92 19.39 19.20 24.16
C GLN A 92 19.91 18.65 22.83
N LEU A 93 19.34 17.54 22.33
CA LEU A 93 19.77 16.94 21.08
C LEU A 93 19.51 17.89 19.90
N TYR A 94 18.36 18.56 19.89
CA TYR A 94 18.02 19.55 18.87
C TYR A 94 18.91 20.79 18.97
N LEU A 95 19.15 21.32 20.17
CA LEU A 95 20.07 22.44 20.38
C LEU A 95 21.46 22.13 19.82
N ARG A 96 22.06 20.99 20.22
CA ARG A 96 23.38 20.59 19.73
C ARG A 96 23.40 20.34 18.21
N LEU A 97 22.33 19.79 17.65
CA LEU A 97 22.20 19.61 16.21
C LEU A 97 22.17 20.95 15.46
N ILE A 98 21.38 21.92 15.94
CA ILE A 98 21.33 23.28 15.37
C ILE A 98 22.68 23.97 15.48
N LEU A 99 23.35 23.89 16.64
CA LEU A 99 24.69 24.44 16.81
C LEU A 99 25.68 23.81 15.84
N LYS A 100 25.66 22.48 15.69
CA LYS A 100 26.52 21.75 14.74
C LYS A 100 26.26 22.19 13.30
N LEU A 101 24.99 22.21 12.86
CA LEU A 101 24.61 22.60 11.50
C LEU A 101 24.87 24.08 11.22
N SER A 102 24.82 24.96 12.23
CA SER A 102 25.17 26.37 12.05
C SER A 102 26.64 26.61 11.68
N THR A 103 27.46 25.55 11.76
CA THR A 103 28.88 25.53 11.37
C THR A 103 29.16 24.73 10.09
N VAL A 104 28.16 24.09 9.47
CA VAL A 104 28.33 23.19 8.30
C VAL A 104 27.16 23.37 7.31
N ASN A 105 27.45 23.59 6.02
CA ASN A 105 26.42 23.61 4.96
C ASN A 105 25.85 22.20 4.76
N CYS A 106 24.55 22.01 4.99
CA CYS A 106 23.85 20.77 4.68
C CYS A 106 22.55 21.07 3.93
N ASP A 107 22.57 20.80 2.63
CA ASP A 107 21.38 20.78 1.80
C ASP A 107 20.65 19.43 1.95
N GLU A 108 19.33 19.47 1.82
CA GLU A 108 18.37 18.37 1.80
C GLU A 108 17.83 17.89 3.14
N LEU A 109 16.66 18.38 3.55
CA LEU A 109 15.82 17.64 4.48
C LEU A 109 14.31 17.92 4.14
N VAL A 110 13.40 16.92 4.21
CA VAL A 110 11.95 16.99 3.83
C VAL A 110 10.96 16.99 5.03
N LYS A 111 9.73 17.48 4.77
CA LYS A 111 8.61 17.93 5.64
C LYS A 111 7.72 16.86 6.29
N ASP A 112 7.11 17.18 7.44
CA ASP A 112 5.91 16.56 8.04
C ASP A 112 5.07 17.60 8.83
N ASP A 113 3.73 17.52 8.73
CA ASP A 113 2.77 18.49 9.26
C ASP A 113 2.18 18.13 10.64
N LYS A 114 2.29 16.88 11.13
CA LYS A 114 1.72 16.49 12.44
C LYS A 114 2.67 16.73 13.63
N SER A 115 3.95 16.97 13.35
CA SER A 115 5.01 17.24 14.33
C SER A 115 5.16 18.73 14.68
N LEU A 116 4.25 19.58 14.16
CA LEU A 116 4.38 21.03 14.14
C LEU A 116 4.26 21.68 15.53
N ASP A 117 3.38 21.19 16.41
CA ASP A 117 3.18 21.79 17.74
C ASP A 117 4.38 21.54 18.67
N LYS A 118 4.88 20.30 18.69
CA LYS A 118 6.09 19.96 19.46
C LYS A 118 7.31 20.72 18.92
N PHE A 119 7.42 20.83 17.60
CA PHE A 119 8.43 21.67 16.96
C PHE A 119 8.31 23.14 17.39
N ASN A 120 7.11 23.73 17.30
CA ASN A 120 6.91 25.14 17.63
C ASN A 120 7.23 25.41 19.11
N ASN A 121 6.84 24.51 20.02
CA ASN A 121 7.17 24.60 21.44
C ASN A 121 8.68 24.51 21.66
N LEU A 122 9.34 23.54 21.03
CA LEU A 122 10.78 23.35 21.17
C LEU A 122 11.58 24.54 20.59
N LYS A 123 11.19 25.01 19.41
CA LYS A 123 11.76 26.20 18.77
C LYS A 123 11.60 27.41 19.68
N LYS A 124 10.39 27.64 20.22
CA LYS A 124 10.12 28.74 21.14
C LYS A 124 10.98 28.65 22.40
N SER A 125 11.07 27.48 23.04
CA SER A 125 11.91 27.28 24.23
C SER A 125 13.38 27.59 23.96
N ILE A 126 13.87 27.29 22.76
CA ILE A 126 15.23 27.64 22.36
C ILE A 126 15.31 29.15 22.06
N GLU A 127 14.38 29.75 21.32
CA GLU A 127 14.34 31.20 21.05
C GLU A 127 14.33 32.03 22.34
N ASP A 128 13.53 31.62 23.33
CA ASP A 128 13.44 32.25 24.64
C ASP A 128 14.78 32.14 25.42
N LEU A 129 15.57 31.09 25.16
CA LEU A 129 16.85 30.82 25.83
C LEU A 129 18.04 31.52 25.17
N ILE A 130 18.15 31.42 23.84
CA ILE A 130 19.34 31.81 23.07
C ILE A 130 19.14 33.07 22.23
N GLY A 131 17.91 33.58 22.16
CA GLY A 131 17.53 34.58 21.18
C GLY A 131 17.29 33.97 19.79
N ASP A 132 16.84 34.80 18.86
CA ASP A 132 16.51 34.37 17.50
C ASP A 132 17.73 34.36 16.55
N GLU A 133 18.89 34.87 16.98
CA GLU A 133 20.07 35.07 16.12
C GLU A 133 20.56 33.79 15.43
N ILE A 134 20.59 32.65 16.14
CA ILE A 134 21.01 31.36 15.57
C ILE A 134 19.98 30.86 14.56
N PHE A 135 18.69 31.07 14.83
CA PHE A 135 17.61 30.65 13.95
C PHE A 135 17.52 31.48 12.68
N ARG A 136 17.96 32.74 12.69
CA ARG A 136 18.01 33.58 11.48
C ARG A 136 18.89 33.00 10.36
N LYS A 137 19.79 32.06 10.68
CA LYS A 137 20.59 31.33 9.70
C LYS A 137 19.81 30.26 8.92
N PHE A 138 18.60 29.93 9.37
CA PHE A 138 17.77 28.88 8.82
C PHE A 138 16.36 29.39 8.52
N THR A 139 15.79 28.95 7.42
CA THR A 139 14.37 29.09 7.13
C THR A 139 13.55 28.21 8.08
N ARG A 140 12.27 28.57 8.27
CA ARG A 140 11.31 27.74 9.04
C ARG A 140 11.25 26.30 8.51
N ASN A 141 11.30 26.12 7.18
CA ASN A 141 11.24 24.80 6.55
C ASN A 141 12.48 23.97 6.88
N GLU A 142 13.67 24.57 6.87
CA GLU A 142 14.91 23.88 7.27
C GLU A 142 14.85 23.44 8.73
N LEU A 143 14.44 24.34 9.63
CA LEU A 143 14.31 24.02 11.07
C LEU A 143 13.33 22.88 11.34
N LEU A 144 12.16 22.90 10.69
CA LEU A 144 11.17 21.84 10.74
C LEU A 144 11.74 20.51 10.27
N SER A 145 12.56 20.58 9.25
CA SER A 145 13.13 19.42 8.61
C SER A 145 14.26 18.78 9.41
N ILE A 146 15.11 19.62 10.03
CA ILE A 146 16.10 19.22 11.02
C ILE A 146 15.40 18.50 12.18
N TYR A 147 14.30 19.07 12.68
CA TYR A 147 13.53 18.47 13.76
C TYR A 147 12.92 17.11 13.38
N GLY A 148 12.23 17.04 12.23
CA GLY A 148 11.64 15.78 11.75
C GLY A 148 12.69 14.68 11.59
N LYS A 149 13.87 15.02 11.07
CA LYS A 149 14.97 14.05 10.96
C LYS A 149 15.56 13.64 12.29
N MET A 150 15.68 14.55 13.25
CA MET A 150 16.11 14.18 14.61
C MET A 150 15.11 13.18 15.23
N VAL A 151 13.80 13.44 15.13
CA VAL A 151 12.77 12.56 15.68
C VAL A 151 12.80 11.16 15.06
N VAL A 152 13.02 11.07 13.74
CA VAL A 152 13.05 9.77 13.04
C VAL A 152 14.37 9.02 13.19
N ASN A 153 15.50 9.73 13.30
CA ASN A 153 16.84 9.13 13.22
C ASN A 153 17.62 9.15 14.54
N ASN A 154 17.00 9.49 15.67
CA ASN A 154 17.68 9.39 16.97
C ASN A 154 17.76 7.93 17.42
N PHE A 155 18.87 7.60 18.06
CA PHE A 155 19.14 6.30 18.64
C PHE A 155 19.36 6.45 20.14
N GLU A 156 18.73 5.57 20.91
CA GLU A 156 18.99 5.43 22.34
C GLU A 156 20.42 4.91 22.57
N ILE A 157 21.21 5.63 23.35
CA ILE A 157 22.52 5.17 23.81
C ILE A 157 22.31 4.44 25.12
N LYS A 158 22.63 3.14 25.14
CA LYS A 158 22.38 2.25 26.28
C LYS A 158 23.67 1.75 26.90
N THR A 159 23.65 1.59 28.22
CA THR A 159 24.62 0.80 29.00
C THR A 159 23.87 -0.32 29.72
N GLU A 160 24.59 -1.11 30.52
CA GLU A 160 23.98 -2.10 31.43
C GLU A 160 22.95 -1.48 32.39
N GLU A 161 23.02 -0.16 32.64
CA GLU A 161 22.10 0.59 33.51
C GLU A 161 20.86 1.14 32.77
N GLY A 162 20.67 0.76 31.51
CA GLY A 162 19.60 1.25 30.66
C GLY A 162 20.01 2.42 29.77
N ILE A 163 19.04 3.28 29.42
CA ILE A 163 19.25 4.41 28.51
C ILE A 163 20.00 5.52 29.24
N ILE A 164 21.18 5.87 28.73
CA ILE A 164 22.01 6.95 29.27
C ILE A 164 21.96 8.21 28.41
N GLY A 165 21.50 8.15 27.16
CA GLY A 165 21.49 9.29 26.26
C GLY A 165 20.87 9.00 24.91
N PHE A 166 21.02 9.96 23.99
CA PHE A 166 20.53 9.87 22.61
C PHE A 166 21.57 10.39 21.63
N GLY A 167 21.66 9.78 20.45
CA GLY A 167 22.59 10.18 19.40
C GLY A 167 21.98 10.14 18.00
N LEU A 168 22.52 10.97 17.10
CA LEU A 168 22.28 10.94 15.66
C LEU A 168 23.57 10.50 14.97
N PHE A 169 23.47 9.66 13.94
CA PHE A 169 24.62 9.16 13.19
C PHE A 169 24.49 9.62 11.72
N SER A 170 25.56 10.20 11.17
CA SER A 170 25.53 10.85 9.84
C SER A 170 25.54 9.85 8.68
N GLU A 171 26.15 8.69 8.86
CA GLU A 171 26.10 7.63 7.85
C GLU A 171 24.76 6.91 7.89
N LYS A 172 23.92 7.14 6.87
CA LYS A 172 22.75 6.30 6.57
C LYS A 172 23.22 4.89 6.17
N LYS A 173 23.55 4.06 7.14
CA LYS A 173 23.57 2.61 6.95
C LYS A 173 22.32 2.09 7.67
N PRO A 174 21.24 1.71 6.95
CA PRO A 174 19.94 1.38 7.55
C PRO A 174 19.92 0.12 8.44
N TYR A 175 21.08 -0.39 8.88
CA TYR A 175 21.24 -1.72 9.42
C TYR A 175 22.45 -1.82 10.38
N LEU A 176 22.54 -0.97 11.43
CA LEU A 176 23.55 -1.14 12.49
C LEU A 176 22.96 -1.30 13.90
N GLU A 177 23.53 -2.27 14.62
CA GLU A 177 23.33 -2.45 16.06
C GLU A 177 24.44 -1.59 16.60
N LEU A 178 24.07 -0.53 17.31
CA LEU A 178 25.03 0.13 18.18
C LEU A 178 25.04 -0.66 19.48
N SER A 179 25.57 -1.88 19.41
CA SER A 179 26.10 -2.53 20.61
C SER A 179 27.43 -1.86 20.90
N PHE A 180 27.55 -1.19 22.05
CA PHE A 180 28.86 -0.91 22.62
C PHE A 180 29.46 -2.23 23.11
N SER A 181 30.10 -2.97 22.21
CA SER A 181 30.91 -4.14 22.59
C SER A 181 31.93 -4.47 21.50
N ASN A 182 33.13 -4.82 21.95
CA ASN A 182 34.12 -5.52 21.15
C ASN A 182 33.59 -6.93 20.81
N ASP A 183 33.74 -7.32 19.54
CA ASP A 183 33.59 -8.67 18.94
C ASP A 183 32.33 -9.08 18.14
N GLN A 184 32.62 -9.40 16.86
CA GLN A 184 32.21 -10.52 16.00
C GLN A 184 30.75 -10.69 15.47
N GLY A 185 30.56 -10.30 14.20
CA GLY A 185 30.57 -11.34 13.15
C GLY A 185 29.28 -11.68 12.37
N GLN A 186 28.23 -10.86 12.34
CA GLN A 186 27.11 -10.97 11.37
C GLN A 186 26.64 -9.58 10.92
N LYS A 187 26.04 -9.46 9.71
CA LYS A 187 25.26 -8.25 9.34
C LYS A 187 24.07 -8.16 10.28
N PRO A 188 24.01 -7.18 11.19
CA PRO A 188 22.98 -7.19 12.19
C PRO A 188 21.69 -6.59 11.59
N LEU A 189 20.56 -7.24 11.85
CA LEU A 189 19.24 -6.80 11.42
C LEU A 189 18.48 -6.26 12.64
N PHE A 190 18.10 -4.98 12.60
CA PHE A 190 17.34 -4.34 13.67
C PHE A 190 15.88 -4.73 13.61
N SER A 191 15.36 -5.10 14.76
CA SER A 191 13.94 -5.05 15.00
C SER A 191 13.64 -3.72 15.67
N PHE A 192 13.02 -2.80 14.94
CA PHE A 192 12.52 -1.52 15.49
C PHE A 192 11.40 -1.70 16.52
N CYS A 193 10.95 -2.93 16.76
CA CYS A 193 9.90 -3.28 17.69
C CYS A 193 10.25 -4.60 18.40
N GLU A 194 9.58 -4.90 19.50
CA GLU A 194 9.75 -6.16 20.23
C GLU A 194 9.57 -7.37 19.31
N LYS A 195 10.51 -8.32 19.37
CA LYS A 195 10.53 -9.52 18.50
C LYS A 195 9.29 -10.40 18.65
N TYR A 196 8.55 -10.27 19.75
CA TYR A 196 7.38 -11.09 20.10
C TYR A 196 6.04 -10.50 19.62
N LYS A 197 6.03 -9.29 19.07
CA LYS A 197 4.81 -8.73 18.48
C LYS A 197 4.48 -9.45 17.17
N ASN A 198 3.18 -9.68 16.94
CA ASN A 198 2.70 -10.19 15.66
C ASN A 198 3.03 -9.19 14.53
N ASP A 199 3.03 -9.67 13.30
CA ASP A 199 3.51 -8.91 12.14
C ASP A 199 2.71 -7.63 11.88
N ASP A 200 1.40 -7.64 12.12
CA ASP A 200 0.53 -6.47 11.97
C ASP A 200 0.87 -5.40 13.03
N ASP A 201 1.12 -5.81 14.27
CA ASP A 201 1.57 -4.92 15.34
C ASP A 201 2.97 -4.37 15.04
N ARG A 202 3.88 -5.17 14.48
CA ARG A 202 5.21 -4.71 14.06
C ARG A 202 5.12 -3.70 12.91
N ARG A 203 4.28 -3.94 11.90
CA ARG A 203 4.05 -3.03 10.77
C ARG A 203 3.34 -1.75 11.21
N SER A 204 2.34 -1.87 12.07
CA SER A 204 1.63 -0.75 12.67
C SER A 204 2.58 0.11 13.49
N PHE A 205 3.44 -0.51 14.31
CA PHE A 205 4.48 0.20 15.06
C PHE A 205 5.49 0.88 14.13
N ALA A 206 5.96 0.19 13.09
CA ALA A 206 6.89 0.74 12.11
C ALA A 206 6.31 1.95 11.37
N ARG A 207 5.05 1.84 10.93
CA ARG A 207 4.32 2.90 10.23
C ARG A 207 4.03 4.08 11.16
N LYS A 208 3.64 3.82 12.41
CA LYS A 208 3.30 4.84 13.40
C LYS A 208 4.51 5.64 13.87
N ASN A 209 5.65 4.98 14.10
CA ASN A 209 6.79 5.60 14.78
C ASN A 209 7.93 5.98 13.83
N PHE A 210 8.06 5.30 12.69
CA PHE A 210 9.16 5.52 11.74
C PHE A 210 8.68 5.84 10.33
N TYR A 211 7.37 5.84 10.09
CA TYR A 211 6.78 6.10 8.76
C TYR A 211 7.28 5.15 7.66
N ILE A 212 7.72 3.95 8.04
CA ILE A 212 8.24 2.93 7.13
C ILE A 212 7.28 1.73 7.13
N GLU A 213 7.03 1.18 5.94
CA GLU A 213 6.37 -0.11 5.80
C GLU A 213 7.41 -1.22 5.87
N CYS A 214 7.33 -2.10 6.88
CA CYS A 214 8.35 -3.11 7.12
C CYS A 214 8.29 -4.23 6.06
N GLU A 215 9.34 -4.29 5.24
CA GLU A 215 9.53 -5.27 4.16
C GLU A 215 10.59 -6.33 4.50
N CYS A 216 10.84 -6.63 5.79
CA CYS A 216 11.87 -7.61 6.14
C CYS A 216 11.43 -9.05 5.83
N PHE A 217 12.39 -9.97 5.67
CA PHE A 217 12.11 -11.39 5.40
C PHE A 217 11.08 -12.00 6.36
N LYS A 218 11.01 -11.62 7.64
CA LYS A 218 9.96 -12.13 8.54
C LYS A 218 8.57 -11.58 8.20
N CYS A 219 8.47 -10.26 8.01
CA CYS A 219 7.21 -9.59 7.61
C CYS A 219 6.77 -9.98 6.18
N ILE A 220 7.71 -10.40 5.32
CA ILE A 220 7.47 -10.84 3.94
C ILE A 220 7.18 -12.35 3.86
N ASN A 221 7.89 -13.22 4.60
CA ASN A 221 7.80 -14.68 4.43
C ASN A 221 6.66 -15.36 5.14
N ILE A 222 5.91 -14.72 6.03
CA ILE A 222 4.59 -15.29 6.37
C ILE A 222 3.64 -15.24 5.15
N MET A 223 3.96 -14.46 4.12
CA MET A 223 3.25 -14.44 2.84
C MET A 223 3.90 -15.24 1.70
N LYS A 224 4.96 -16.02 1.93
CA LYS A 224 5.42 -17.09 1.03
C LYS A 224 5.86 -18.25 1.92
N ASP A 225 5.03 -19.28 2.09
CA ASP A 225 5.39 -20.55 1.43
C ASP A 225 4.22 -21.38 0.93
N PHE A 226 3.05 -20.77 0.74
CA PHE A 226 2.16 -21.29 -0.30
C PHE A 226 1.69 -20.14 -1.18
N PRO A 227 1.92 -20.21 -2.50
CA PRO A 227 1.23 -19.31 -3.41
C PRO A 227 -0.27 -19.50 -3.16
N PHE A 228 -1.05 -18.41 -3.15
CA PHE A 228 -2.48 -18.52 -2.91
C PHE A 228 -3.04 -19.61 -3.84
N PRO A 229 -3.82 -20.57 -3.33
CA PRO A 229 -4.21 -21.72 -4.13
C PRO A 229 -4.81 -21.28 -5.45
N VAL A 230 -4.52 -22.06 -6.49
CA VAL A 230 -5.15 -21.82 -7.79
C VAL A 230 -6.64 -22.08 -7.61
N LEU A 231 -7.45 -21.05 -7.82
CA LEU A 231 -8.91 -21.19 -7.82
C LEU A 231 -9.32 -21.56 -9.23
N GLN A 232 -10.10 -22.63 -9.38
CA GLN A 232 -10.66 -23.03 -10.67
C GLN A 232 -12.06 -23.58 -10.44
N PHE A 233 -13.00 -23.18 -11.29
CA PHE A 233 -14.29 -23.82 -11.36
C PHE A 233 -14.12 -25.24 -11.90
N SER A 234 -14.95 -26.17 -11.44
CA SER A 234 -15.05 -27.49 -12.06
C SER A 234 -15.68 -27.34 -13.44
N GLU A 235 -15.16 -28.01 -14.46
CA GLU A 235 -15.87 -28.07 -15.76
C GLU A 235 -17.22 -28.80 -15.64
N ASP A 236 -17.43 -29.56 -14.56
CA ASP A 236 -18.71 -30.20 -14.26
C ASP A 236 -19.66 -29.32 -13.44
N SER A 237 -19.26 -28.08 -13.14
CA SER A 237 -20.13 -27.08 -12.51
C SER A 237 -21.35 -26.74 -13.37
N SER A 238 -21.34 -27.06 -14.66
CA SER A 238 -22.52 -26.94 -15.54
C SER A 238 -22.63 -28.14 -16.48
N LYS A 239 -23.85 -28.42 -16.95
CA LYS A 239 -24.12 -29.42 -18.00
C LYS A 239 -24.07 -28.83 -19.41
N ASP A 240 -24.22 -27.52 -19.53
CA ASP A 240 -24.28 -26.82 -20.81
C ASP A 240 -22.87 -26.73 -21.46
N PRO A 241 -22.68 -27.22 -22.70
CA PRO A 241 -21.36 -27.21 -23.36
C PRO A 241 -20.75 -25.82 -23.57
N LEU A 242 -21.58 -24.79 -23.81
CA LEU A 242 -21.13 -23.42 -23.99
C LEU A 242 -20.73 -22.79 -22.65
N VAL A 243 -21.46 -23.09 -21.58
CA VAL A 243 -21.06 -22.69 -20.20
C VAL A 243 -19.77 -23.40 -19.79
N LYS A 244 -19.59 -24.69 -20.13
CA LYS A 244 -18.29 -25.38 -19.93
C LYS A 244 -17.15 -24.67 -20.64
N LYS A 245 -17.39 -24.15 -21.85
CA LYS A 245 -16.41 -23.34 -22.56
C LYS A 245 -16.12 -22.01 -21.86
N ALA A 246 -17.15 -21.32 -21.37
CA ALA A 246 -16.98 -20.10 -20.56
C ALA A 246 -16.18 -20.36 -19.27
N ILE A 247 -16.42 -21.50 -18.60
CA ILE A 247 -15.66 -21.96 -17.42
C ILE A 247 -14.17 -22.10 -17.75
N ARG A 248 -13.83 -22.73 -18.88
CA ARG A 248 -12.42 -22.87 -19.32
C ARG A 248 -11.76 -21.52 -19.53
N ILE A 249 -12.48 -20.57 -20.14
CA ILE A 249 -11.99 -19.20 -20.33
C ILE A 249 -11.76 -18.52 -18.98
N ALA A 250 -12.74 -18.56 -18.07
CA ALA A 250 -12.62 -17.96 -16.74
C ALA A 250 -11.45 -18.57 -15.96
N ASN A 251 -11.28 -19.89 -15.99
CA ASN A 251 -10.18 -20.59 -15.33
C ASN A 251 -8.79 -20.13 -15.81
N LYS A 252 -8.64 -19.69 -17.08
CA LYS A 252 -7.37 -19.11 -17.55
C LYS A 252 -7.02 -17.78 -16.86
N PHE A 253 -8.02 -16.96 -16.53
CA PHE A 253 -7.79 -15.76 -15.73
C PHE A 253 -7.44 -16.14 -14.28
N LEU A 254 -8.15 -17.10 -13.71
CA LEU A 254 -7.98 -17.48 -12.30
C LEU A 254 -6.64 -18.14 -11.99
N VAL A 255 -6.02 -18.82 -12.97
CA VAL A 255 -4.68 -19.40 -12.80
C VAL A 255 -3.55 -18.39 -12.87
N ASN A 256 -3.81 -17.17 -13.34
CA ASN A 256 -2.80 -16.15 -13.48
C ASN A 256 -2.28 -15.70 -12.10
N ASP A 257 -0.95 -15.59 -11.97
CA ASP A 257 -0.30 -15.26 -10.70
C ASP A 257 -0.63 -13.85 -10.19
N GLU A 258 -0.88 -12.88 -11.06
CA GLU A 258 -1.30 -11.53 -10.68
C GLU A 258 -2.69 -11.55 -10.04
N ILE A 259 -3.61 -12.35 -10.58
CA ILE A 259 -4.95 -12.54 -10.02
C ILE A 259 -4.88 -13.24 -8.67
N ARG A 260 -4.02 -14.25 -8.53
CA ARG A 260 -3.77 -14.92 -7.24
C ARG A 260 -3.19 -13.96 -6.20
N LEU A 261 -2.30 -13.06 -6.62
CA LEU A 261 -1.77 -11.99 -5.77
C LEU A 261 -2.85 -10.98 -5.40
N LEU A 262 -3.79 -10.68 -6.30
CA LEU A 262 -4.93 -9.80 -6.05
C LEU A 262 -5.80 -10.36 -4.91
N TYR A 263 -6.19 -11.64 -4.95
CA TYR A 263 -6.96 -12.30 -3.88
C TYR A 263 -6.27 -12.21 -2.52
N LYS A 264 -4.97 -12.49 -2.50
CA LYS A 264 -4.19 -12.50 -1.26
C LYS A 264 -3.98 -11.09 -0.70
N LYS A 265 -3.52 -10.15 -1.51
CA LYS A 265 -3.06 -8.84 -1.05
C LYS A 265 -4.19 -7.81 -0.92
N ARG A 266 -5.15 -7.81 -1.86
CA ARG A 266 -6.21 -6.79 -1.91
C ARG A 266 -7.48 -7.27 -1.23
N PHE A 267 -7.94 -8.46 -1.58
CA PHE A 267 -9.18 -9.00 -1.01
C PHE A 267 -8.98 -9.64 0.37
N LYS A 268 -7.73 -9.92 0.77
CA LYS A 268 -7.38 -10.57 2.05
C LYS A 268 -8.16 -11.87 2.27
N ILE A 269 -8.32 -12.64 1.19
CA ILE A 269 -9.09 -13.89 1.21
C ILE A 269 -8.32 -14.95 1.99
N ARG A 270 -9.03 -15.70 2.85
CA ARG A 270 -8.49 -16.89 3.51
C ARG A 270 -8.46 -18.07 2.53
N PRO A 271 -7.31 -18.72 2.29
CA PRO A 271 -7.20 -19.82 1.32
C PRO A 271 -8.11 -21.03 1.59
N LYS A 272 -8.24 -21.41 2.87
CA LYS A 272 -8.88 -22.68 3.27
C LYS A 272 -10.37 -22.75 2.88
N PRO A 273 -11.23 -21.77 3.23
CA PRO A 273 -12.62 -21.77 2.79
C PRO A 273 -12.78 -21.82 1.27
N CYS A 274 -11.93 -21.13 0.52
CA CYS A 274 -11.99 -21.13 -0.93
C CYS A 274 -11.67 -22.50 -1.53
N LEU A 275 -10.65 -23.18 -1.03
CA LEU A 275 -10.30 -24.53 -1.49
C LEU A 275 -11.42 -25.55 -1.20
N GLU A 276 -12.12 -25.40 -0.08
CA GLU A 276 -13.21 -26.29 0.30
C GLU A 276 -14.51 -26.03 -0.47
N LYS A 277 -14.75 -24.79 -0.89
CA LYS A 277 -16.00 -24.34 -1.52
C LYS A 277 -15.93 -24.20 -3.04
N MET A 278 -14.78 -23.83 -3.61
CA MET A 278 -14.63 -23.67 -5.06
C MET A 278 -15.05 -24.91 -5.86
N PRO A 279 -14.70 -26.15 -5.48
CA PRO A 279 -15.14 -27.34 -6.21
C PRO A 279 -16.65 -27.61 -6.13
N LYS A 280 -17.36 -26.97 -5.20
CA LYS A 280 -18.81 -27.12 -5.00
C LYS A 280 -19.62 -26.11 -5.79
N VAL A 281 -18.96 -25.18 -6.49
CA VAL A 281 -19.67 -24.16 -7.26
C VAL A 281 -20.48 -24.81 -8.35
N VAL A 282 -21.77 -24.45 -8.43
CA VAL A 282 -22.69 -24.88 -9.49
C VAL A 282 -23.03 -23.67 -10.35
N ILE A 283 -23.11 -23.83 -11.67
CA ILE A 283 -23.42 -22.76 -12.60
C ILE A 283 -24.64 -23.18 -13.43
N VAL A 284 -25.73 -22.44 -13.27
CA VAL A 284 -27.03 -22.73 -13.92
C VAL A 284 -27.62 -21.50 -14.56
N TYR A 285 -28.43 -21.71 -15.59
CA TYR A 285 -29.32 -20.68 -16.08
C TYR A 285 -30.57 -20.63 -15.20
N GLU A 286 -31.02 -19.43 -14.84
CA GLU A 286 -32.25 -19.22 -14.10
C GLU A 286 -32.96 -17.97 -14.59
N LYS A 287 -34.29 -18.00 -14.54
CA LYS A 287 -35.11 -16.82 -14.80
C LYS A 287 -35.13 -15.98 -13.53
N GLU A 288 -34.71 -14.73 -13.64
CA GLU A 288 -34.74 -13.81 -12.51
C GLU A 288 -36.19 -13.63 -12.01
N SER A 289 -36.41 -13.95 -10.73
CA SER A 289 -37.72 -13.76 -10.11
C SER A 289 -37.97 -12.28 -9.89
N LYS A 290 -39.13 -11.77 -10.35
CA LYS A 290 -39.52 -10.36 -10.19
C LYS A 290 -39.46 -9.86 -8.74
N GLU A 291 -39.60 -10.74 -7.77
CA GLU A 291 -39.57 -10.44 -6.34
C GLU A 291 -38.17 -10.05 -5.81
N ASN A 292 -37.10 -10.34 -6.55
CA ASN A 292 -35.71 -10.02 -6.17
C ASN A 292 -35.13 -8.80 -6.90
N VAL A 293 -35.93 -8.14 -7.75
CA VAL A 293 -35.48 -7.04 -8.62
C VAL A 293 -35.21 -5.74 -7.85
N ASP A 294 -35.74 -5.62 -6.64
CA ASP A 294 -35.79 -4.35 -5.90
C ASP A 294 -34.43 -3.87 -5.34
N GLU A 295 -33.38 -4.69 -5.29
CA GLU A 295 -32.06 -4.25 -4.78
C GLU A 295 -30.92 -4.26 -5.81
N CYS A 296 -31.05 -4.95 -6.95
CA CYS A 296 -29.92 -5.23 -7.84
C CYS A 296 -30.13 -4.92 -9.33
N GLY A 297 -31.36 -4.63 -9.76
CA GLY A 297 -31.70 -4.47 -11.19
C GLY A 297 -31.60 -5.79 -11.95
N GLU A 298 -32.02 -5.80 -13.22
CA GLU A 298 -31.95 -6.98 -14.09
C GLU A 298 -30.50 -7.42 -14.31
N GLY A 299 -30.01 -8.33 -13.47
CA GLY A 299 -28.63 -8.79 -13.52
C GLY A 299 -28.43 -9.80 -14.65
N PHE A 300 -27.26 -9.80 -15.30
CA PHE A 300 -26.93 -10.90 -16.22
C PHE A 300 -26.56 -12.20 -15.49
N SER A 301 -26.22 -12.07 -14.21
CA SER A 301 -25.87 -13.13 -13.29
C SER A 301 -26.02 -12.64 -11.85
N TRP A 302 -26.14 -13.58 -10.92
CA TRP A 302 -26.19 -13.26 -9.50
C TRP A 302 -25.80 -14.47 -8.66
N THR A 303 -25.63 -14.22 -7.37
CA THR A 303 -25.57 -15.25 -6.34
C THR A 303 -26.47 -14.86 -5.17
N TYR A 304 -27.28 -15.79 -4.66
CA TYR A 304 -28.18 -15.49 -3.54
C TYR A 304 -27.39 -15.22 -2.25
N ARG A 305 -27.71 -14.11 -1.57
CA ARG A 305 -27.01 -13.66 -0.36
C ARG A 305 -27.46 -14.38 0.91
N GLU A 306 -28.74 -14.74 0.97
CA GLU A 306 -29.39 -15.23 2.20
C GLU A 306 -29.20 -16.72 2.45
N ASP A 307 -28.69 -17.46 1.45
CA ASP A 307 -28.41 -18.88 1.57
C ASP A 307 -26.90 -19.09 1.65
N ASP A 308 -26.37 -19.16 2.88
CA ASP A 308 -24.97 -19.46 3.18
C ASP A 308 -24.49 -20.81 2.61
N LYS A 309 -25.43 -21.65 2.14
CA LYS A 309 -25.16 -22.94 1.52
C LYS A 309 -25.16 -22.91 0.00
N ASN A 310 -25.48 -21.78 -0.62
CA ASN A 310 -25.62 -21.74 -2.05
C ASN A 310 -24.33 -21.27 -2.72
N GLU A 311 -23.46 -22.24 -3.03
CA GLU A 311 -22.33 -22.06 -3.95
C GLU A 311 -22.77 -21.98 -5.43
N THR A 312 -24.02 -21.61 -5.72
CA THR A 312 -24.53 -21.50 -7.10
C THR A 312 -24.36 -20.09 -7.65
N ILE A 313 -23.81 -20.00 -8.87
CA ILE A 313 -23.83 -18.84 -9.74
C ILE A 313 -24.97 -19.01 -10.74
N TYR A 314 -25.88 -18.05 -10.75
CA TYR A 314 -27.02 -18.02 -11.66
C TYR A 314 -26.68 -17.11 -12.82
N ILE A 315 -26.92 -17.57 -14.05
CA ILE A 315 -26.82 -16.78 -15.27
C ILE A 315 -28.25 -16.53 -15.77
N ASN A 316 -28.53 -15.31 -16.21
CA ASN A 316 -29.85 -14.93 -16.70
C ASN A 316 -30.27 -15.80 -17.91
N ASP A 317 -31.46 -16.41 -17.82
CA ASP A 317 -32.00 -17.31 -18.84
C ASP A 317 -32.19 -16.68 -20.24
N ILE A 318 -32.20 -15.34 -20.33
CA ILE A 318 -32.20 -14.61 -21.60
C ILE A 318 -31.00 -15.03 -22.47
N LEU A 319 -29.81 -15.19 -21.87
CA LEU A 319 -28.61 -15.62 -22.58
C LEU A 319 -28.74 -17.06 -23.10
N GLU A 320 -29.32 -17.97 -22.30
CA GLU A 320 -29.59 -19.35 -22.71
C GLU A 320 -30.53 -19.40 -23.91
N LYS A 321 -31.63 -18.65 -23.85
CA LYS A 321 -32.62 -18.58 -24.92
C LYS A 321 -32.03 -18.00 -26.20
N ARG A 322 -31.23 -16.92 -26.09
CA ARG A 322 -30.53 -16.34 -27.25
C ARG A 322 -29.59 -17.35 -27.89
N LEU A 323 -28.79 -18.07 -27.10
CA LEU A 323 -27.91 -19.13 -27.60
C LEU A 323 -28.69 -20.24 -28.32
N LYS A 324 -29.83 -20.69 -27.77
CA LYS A 324 -30.70 -21.68 -28.42
C LYS A 324 -31.25 -21.18 -29.76
N ILE A 325 -31.64 -19.90 -29.86
CA ILE A 325 -32.09 -19.28 -31.10
C ILE A 325 -30.97 -19.30 -32.14
N LEU A 326 -29.75 -18.89 -31.76
CA LEU A 326 -28.59 -18.86 -32.66
C LEU A 326 -28.21 -20.26 -33.16
N GLN A 327 -28.21 -21.25 -32.27
CA GLN A 327 -27.89 -22.65 -32.58
C GLN A 327 -28.94 -23.34 -33.46
N SER A 328 -30.21 -22.93 -33.39
CA SER A 328 -31.31 -23.50 -34.19
C SER A 328 -31.39 -22.92 -35.60
N SER A 329 -30.55 -21.94 -35.89
CA SER A 329 -30.59 -21.09 -37.07
C SER A 329 -29.54 -21.55 -38.10
N PRO A 330 -29.71 -21.33 -39.42
CA PRO A 330 -28.69 -21.70 -40.41
C PRO A 330 -27.34 -21.05 -40.09
N GLU A 331 -26.25 -21.81 -40.17
CA GLU A 331 -24.91 -21.35 -39.79
C GLU A 331 -24.49 -20.11 -40.61
N SER A 332 -24.00 -19.08 -39.92
CA SER A 332 -23.42 -17.89 -40.53
C SER A 332 -22.25 -17.39 -39.69
N LEU A 333 -21.37 -16.59 -40.30
CA LEU A 333 -20.21 -16.03 -39.61
C LEU A 333 -20.63 -15.10 -38.47
N GLU A 334 -21.70 -14.32 -38.68
CA GLU A 334 -22.26 -13.40 -37.68
C GLU A 334 -22.79 -14.17 -36.47
N LYS A 335 -23.49 -15.30 -36.70
CA LYS A 335 -23.98 -16.16 -35.62
C LYS A 335 -22.87 -16.80 -34.81
N SER A 336 -21.83 -17.31 -35.48
CA SER A 336 -20.65 -17.84 -34.77
C SER A 336 -20.01 -16.75 -33.92
N THR A 337 -19.83 -15.56 -34.50
CA THR A 337 -19.29 -14.37 -33.82
C THR A 337 -20.09 -14.00 -32.56
N GLU A 338 -21.41 -14.01 -32.67
CA GLU A 338 -22.31 -13.70 -31.55
C GLU A 338 -22.25 -14.77 -30.45
N ILE A 339 -22.30 -16.06 -30.81
CA ILE A 339 -22.16 -17.17 -29.86
C ILE A 339 -20.84 -17.07 -29.09
N GLU A 340 -19.74 -16.80 -29.79
CA GLU A 340 -18.42 -16.61 -29.20
C GLU A 340 -18.38 -15.44 -28.23
N THR A 341 -19.00 -14.33 -28.62
CA THR A 341 -19.12 -13.13 -27.79
C THR A 341 -19.90 -13.42 -26.51
N ILE A 342 -21.04 -14.11 -26.61
CA ILE A 342 -21.85 -14.51 -25.45
C ILE A 342 -21.03 -15.41 -24.52
N VAL A 343 -20.30 -16.40 -25.04
CA VAL A 343 -19.50 -17.32 -24.23
C VAL A 343 -18.37 -16.58 -23.48
N VAL A 344 -17.68 -15.65 -24.15
CA VAL A 344 -16.67 -14.81 -23.49
C VAL A 344 -17.32 -13.92 -22.43
N PHE A 345 -18.47 -13.31 -22.74
CA PHE A 345 -19.20 -12.48 -21.77
C PHE A 345 -19.60 -13.28 -20.52
N ILE A 346 -20.17 -14.48 -20.69
CA ILE A 346 -20.50 -15.38 -19.57
C ILE A 346 -19.25 -15.66 -18.73
N SER A 347 -18.08 -15.88 -19.35
CA SER A 347 -16.85 -16.11 -18.58
C SER A 347 -16.49 -14.92 -17.66
N PHE A 348 -16.79 -13.70 -18.09
CA PHE A 348 -16.59 -12.50 -17.28
C PHE A 348 -17.62 -12.37 -16.16
N LEU A 349 -18.87 -12.75 -16.41
CA LEU A 349 -19.90 -12.86 -15.37
C LEU A 349 -19.49 -13.86 -14.28
N LEU A 350 -18.91 -15.00 -14.65
CA LEU A 350 -18.41 -15.98 -13.67
C LEU A 350 -17.30 -15.38 -12.79
N LEU A 351 -16.40 -14.59 -13.37
CA LEU A 351 -15.35 -13.89 -12.62
C LEU A 351 -15.92 -12.82 -11.68
N HIS A 352 -16.94 -12.08 -12.14
CA HIS A 352 -17.67 -11.10 -11.33
C HIS A 352 -18.31 -11.78 -10.11
N GLU A 353 -19.11 -12.82 -10.32
CA GLU A 353 -19.83 -13.51 -9.25
C GLU A 353 -18.90 -14.28 -8.29
N LEU A 354 -17.76 -14.76 -8.79
CA LEU A 354 -16.72 -15.32 -7.93
C LEU A 354 -16.22 -14.31 -6.90
N ALA A 355 -16.07 -13.04 -7.25
CA ALA A 355 -15.62 -12.02 -6.31
C ALA A 355 -16.57 -11.90 -5.11
N HIS A 356 -17.89 -11.97 -5.35
CA HIS A 356 -18.91 -12.03 -4.28
C HIS A 356 -18.77 -13.27 -3.42
N LEU A 357 -18.67 -14.44 -4.05
CA LEU A 357 -18.50 -15.71 -3.35
C LEU A 357 -17.25 -15.69 -2.46
N LEU A 358 -16.13 -15.16 -2.96
CA LEU A 358 -14.88 -15.09 -2.21
C LEU A 358 -15.01 -14.25 -0.94
N PHE A 359 -15.68 -13.10 -1.01
CA PHE A 359 -15.95 -12.30 0.19
C PHE A 359 -16.86 -13.04 1.18
N ARG A 360 -17.92 -13.69 0.68
CA ARG A 360 -18.83 -14.48 1.54
C ARG A 360 -18.10 -15.63 2.22
N TRP A 361 -17.28 -16.38 1.49
CA TRP A 361 -16.45 -17.46 2.04
C TRP A 361 -15.41 -16.96 3.04
N ASN A 362 -15.07 -15.67 2.99
CA ASN A 362 -14.20 -15.00 3.96
C ASN A 362 -14.96 -14.48 5.20
N GLY A 363 -16.26 -14.79 5.34
CA GLY A 363 -17.11 -14.34 6.44
C GLY A 363 -17.65 -12.91 6.27
N GLN A 364 -17.64 -12.40 5.03
CA GLN A 364 -18.13 -11.06 4.71
C GLN A 364 -19.37 -11.18 3.82
N PRO A 365 -20.60 -11.17 4.38
CA PRO A 365 -21.83 -11.39 3.61
C PRO A 365 -22.14 -10.26 2.62
N LYS A 366 -21.57 -9.08 2.86
CA LYS A 366 -21.63 -7.90 1.98
C LYS A 366 -20.21 -7.46 1.64
N THR A 367 -20.06 -6.78 0.51
CA THR A 367 -18.80 -6.15 0.14
C THR A 367 -18.34 -5.17 1.23
N PRO A 368 -17.06 -5.19 1.65
CA PRO A 368 -16.58 -4.31 2.72
C PRO A 368 -16.74 -2.83 2.39
N ASN A 369 -17.01 -2.00 3.40
CA ASN A 369 -17.09 -0.55 3.27
C ASN A 369 -15.80 0.02 2.62
N GLY A 370 -15.98 0.88 1.62
CA GLY A 370 -14.87 1.53 0.90
C GLY A 370 -14.32 0.72 -0.29
N ILE A 371 -14.90 -0.44 -0.57
CA ILE A 371 -14.75 -1.12 -1.86
C ILE A 371 -16.08 -0.92 -2.60
N ASP A 372 -16.01 -0.66 -3.91
CA ASP A 372 -17.18 -0.72 -4.77
C ASP A 372 -17.84 -2.11 -4.67
N GLU A 373 -18.93 -2.32 -5.38
CA GLU A 373 -19.49 -3.66 -5.58
C GLU A 373 -18.37 -4.68 -5.90
N ALA A 374 -18.36 -5.84 -5.23
CA ALA A 374 -17.18 -6.73 -5.23
C ALA A 374 -16.79 -7.22 -6.63
N GLY A 375 -17.77 -7.53 -7.48
CA GLY A 375 -17.54 -7.92 -8.85
C GLY A 375 -17.06 -6.75 -9.70
N LEU A 376 -17.64 -5.56 -9.56
CA LEU A 376 -17.14 -4.34 -10.23
C LEU A 376 -15.70 -4.00 -9.82
N PHE A 377 -15.36 -4.17 -8.53
CA PHE A 377 -14.00 -3.99 -8.04
C PHE A 377 -13.05 -5.01 -8.67
N PHE A 378 -13.51 -6.25 -8.85
CA PHE A 378 -12.73 -7.30 -9.50
C PHE A 378 -12.54 -7.01 -10.99
N GLU A 379 -13.60 -6.65 -11.70
CA GLU A 379 -13.56 -6.26 -13.11
C GLU A 379 -12.58 -5.12 -13.35
N ASN A 380 -12.69 -4.04 -12.57
CA ASN A 380 -11.79 -2.90 -12.70
C ASN A 380 -10.31 -3.27 -12.46
N ARG A 381 -10.05 -4.31 -11.67
CA ARG A 381 -8.68 -4.78 -11.41
C ARG A 381 -8.13 -5.69 -12.51
N ILE A 382 -8.96 -6.56 -13.09
CA ILE A 382 -8.53 -7.46 -14.16
C ILE A 382 -8.51 -6.74 -15.50
N PHE A 383 -9.57 -6.00 -15.81
CA PHE A 383 -9.84 -5.44 -17.12
C PHE A 383 -9.57 -3.94 -17.19
N ASN A 384 -9.23 -3.30 -16.07
CA ASN A 384 -8.99 -1.85 -16.01
C ASN A 384 -10.22 -1.02 -16.42
N GLY A 385 -11.41 -1.54 -16.11
CA GLY A 385 -12.71 -0.90 -16.31
C GLY A 385 -13.87 -1.88 -16.01
N TYR A 386 -15.09 -1.47 -16.30
CA TYR A 386 -16.30 -2.25 -16.08
C TYR A 386 -16.78 -2.90 -17.37
N ILE A 387 -17.31 -4.11 -17.29
CA ILE A 387 -17.69 -4.88 -18.47
C ILE A 387 -19.16 -4.61 -18.83
N HIS A 388 -19.41 -4.36 -20.11
CA HIS A 388 -20.77 -4.22 -20.65
C HIS A 388 -20.91 -5.09 -21.88
N ILE A 389 -22.11 -5.58 -22.10
CA ILE A 389 -22.51 -6.16 -23.36
C ILE A 389 -23.10 -5.08 -24.26
N LEU A 390 -22.78 -5.14 -25.55
CA LEU A 390 -23.28 -4.22 -26.56
C LEU A 390 -24.43 -4.88 -27.31
N ILE A 391 -25.59 -4.22 -27.36
CA ILE A 391 -26.76 -4.66 -28.12
C ILE A 391 -27.25 -3.57 -29.07
N ASP A 392 -28.15 -3.93 -30.00
CA ASP A 392 -28.83 -2.92 -30.84
C ASP A 392 -29.63 -1.95 -29.95
N ALA A 393 -29.35 -0.65 -30.12
CA ALA A 393 -30.00 0.42 -29.37
C ALA A 393 -31.53 0.47 -29.52
N LYS A 394 -32.06 -0.13 -30.60
CA LYS A 394 -33.51 -0.19 -30.88
C LYS A 394 -34.21 -1.37 -30.19
N THR A 395 -33.46 -2.28 -29.56
CA THR A 395 -34.01 -3.49 -28.96
C THR A 395 -33.94 -3.42 -27.45
N ASP A 396 -35.05 -3.75 -26.79
CA ASP A 396 -35.06 -4.02 -25.35
C ASP A 396 -34.29 -5.31 -25.05
N TRP A 397 -33.70 -5.37 -23.85
CA TRP A 397 -32.97 -6.54 -23.39
C TRP A 397 -33.93 -7.74 -23.28
N SER A 398 -33.74 -8.72 -24.17
CA SER A 398 -34.58 -9.91 -24.32
C SER A 398 -33.81 -11.01 -25.04
N GLU A 399 -34.38 -12.21 -25.14
CA GLU A 399 -33.80 -13.32 -25.91
C GLU A 399 -33.65 -13.04 -27.41
N TYR A 400 -34.29 -11.97 -27.90
CA TYR A 400 -34.22 -11.54 -29.30
C TYR A 400 -33.21 -10.40 -29.53
N SER A 401 -32.63 -9.82 -28.47
CA SER A 401 -31.59 -8.81 -28.59
C SER A 401 -30.37 -9.39 -29.31
N GLU A 402 -29.93 -8.71 -30.37
CA GLU A 402 -28.68 -9.05 -31.03
C GLU A 402 -27.51 -8.53 -30.19
N ILE A 403 -26.56 -9.42 -29.90
CA ILE A 403 -25.36 -9.11 -29.14
C ILE A 403 -24.23 -8.77 -30.11
N LEU A 404 -23.91 -7.49 -30.16
CA LEU A 404 -22.98 -6.90 -31.13
C LEU A 404 -21.51 -6.94 -30.64
N GLY A 405 -21.29 -7.13 -29.35
CA GLY A 405 -19.94 -7.14 -28.77
C GLY A 405 -19.90 -6.98 -27.25
N ILE A 406 -18.68 -6.76 -26.75
CA ILE A 406 -18.39 -6.43 -25.34
C ILE A 406 -17.61 -5.11 -25.34
N CYS A 407 -17.85 -4.24 -24.35
CA CYS A 407 -16.98 -3.08 -24.10
C CYS A 407 -16.52 -3.03 -22.64
N ILE A 408 -15.36 -2.39 -22.42
CA ILE A 408 -14.84 -2.11 -21.08
C ILE A 408 -14.91 -0.59 -20.85
N GLU A 409 -15.81 -0.16 -19.97
CA GLU A 409 -15.94 1.23 -19.55
C GLU A 409 -14.78 1.60 -18.63
N LYS A 410 -13.88 2.44 -19.14
CA LYS A 410 -12.91 3.22 -18.38
C LYS A 410 -13.34 4.69 -18.46
N ILE A 411 -12.65 5.59 -17.73
CA ILE A 411 -12.70 7.06 -17.94
C ILE A 411 -12.58 7.46 -19.44
N THR A 412 -12.06 6.58 -20.29
CA THR A 412 -12.22 6.61 -21.75
C THR A 412 -12.82 5.27 -22.21
N LEU A 413 -14.06 5.25 -22.70
CA LEU A 413 -14.71 4.03 -23.23
C LEU A 413 -13.77 3.32 -24.24
N LYS A 414 -13.39 2.07 -23.94
CA LYS A 414 -12.62 1.22 -24.85
C LYS A 414 -13.51 0.07 -25.28
N GLN A 415 -13.73 -0.06 -26.58
CA GLN A 415 -14.44 -1.20 -27.14
C GLN A 415 -13.54 -2.45 -27.08
N ILE A 416 -14.09 -3.63 -27.32
CA ILE A 416 -13.31 -4.83 -27.61
C ILE A 416 -13.67 -5.27 -29.03
N SER A 417 -12.68 -5.40 -29.92
CA SER A 417 -12.96 -5.90 -31.28
C SER A 417 -13.07 -7.43 -31.21
N TYR A 418 -14.01 -7.99 -31.98
CA TYR A 418 -14.19 -9.44 -32.03
C TYR A 418 -12.92 -10.15 -32.54
N GLN A 419 -12.34 -9.66 -33.65
CA GLN A 419 -11.18 -10.27 -34.31
C GLN A 419 -9.90 -10.23 -33.46
N ASP A 420 -9.68 -9.15 -32.69
CA ASP A 420 -8.42 -8.95 -31.96
C ASP A 420 -8.48 -9.48 -30.52
N TYR A 421 -9.64 -9.92 -30.01
CA TYR A 421 -9.77 -10.25 -28.59
C TYR A 421 -10.78 -11.35 -28.26
N VAL A 422 -12.04 -11.22 -28.69
CA VAL A 422 -13.07 -12.23 -28.36
C VAL A 422 -12.65 -13.58 -28.93
N ARG A 423 -12.26 -13.59 -30.21
CA ARG A 423 -11.79 -14.79 -30.90
C ARG A 423 -10.55 -15.38 -30.24
N GLU A 424 -9.54 -14.56 -29.92
CA GLU A 424 -8.30 -15.05 -29.29
C GLU A 424 -8.54 -15.66 -27.91
N ILE A 425 -9.41 -15.05 -27.10
CA ILE A 425 -9.81 -15.58 -25.79
C ILE A 425 -10.57 -16.90 -25.96
N PHE A 426 -11.53 -16.92 -26.90
CA PHE A 426 -12.40 -18.06 -27.16
C PHE A 426 -11.63 -19.29 -27.69
N TYR A 427 -10.65 -19.08 -28.56
CA TYR A 427 -9.80 -20.14 -29.14
C TYR A 427 -8.51 -20.39 -28.39
N HIS A 428 -8.28 -19.69 -27.26
CA HIS A 428 -7.16 -19.95 -26.38
C HIS A 428 -5.77 -19.65 -26.99
N GLU A 429 -5.69 -18.76 -27.98
CA GLU A 429 -4.51 -18.56 -28.81
C GLU A 429 -3.46 -17.62 -28.18
N LYS A 430 -3.82 -16.77 -27.21
CA LYS A 430 -2.87 -15.94 -26.46
C LYS A 430 -2.36 -16.60 -25.16
N LYS A 431 -1.06 -16.42 -24.89
CA LYS A 431 -0.39 -16.89 -23.67
C LYS A 431 -0.62 -15.97 -22.46
N ASP A 432 -0.63 -14.66 -22.66
CA ASP A 432 -0.84 -13.66 -21.60
C ASP A 432 -2.04 -12.77 -21.91
N ILE A 433 -3.13 -12.98 -21.19
CA ILE A 433 -4.42 -12.29 -21.40
C ILE A 433 -4.40 -10.86 -20.80
N LEU A 434 -3.39 -10.52 -19.98
CA LEU A 434 -3.30 -9.25 -19.25
C LEU A 434 -2.53 -8.13 -19.99
N ASP A 435 -1.68 -8.45 -20.97
CA ASP A 435 -0.78 -7.49 -21.65
C ASP A 435 -1.38 -6.78 -22.89
N ILE A 436 -2.70 -6.65 -22.95
CA ILE A 436 -3.37 -6.28 -24.21
C ILE A 436 -3.56 -4.75 -24.31
N VAL A 437 -2.92 -4.15 -25.32
CA VAL A 437 -3.11 -2.75 -25.73
C VAL A 437 -4.15 -2.68 -26.86
N TYR A 438 -5.14 -1.80 -26.74
CA TYR A 438 -6.33 -1.78 -27.59
C TYR A 438 -6.49 -0.49 -28.42
N ASP A 439 -6.91 -0.65 -29.69
CA ASP A 439 -7.28 0.40 -30.64
C ASP A 439 -8.77 0.26 -31.06
N PRO A 440 -9.68 1.16 -30.63
CA PRO A 440 -11.10 1.09 -30.98
C PRO A 440 -11.34 1.39 -32.46
N LYS A 441 -11.93 0.43 -33.18
CA LYS A 441 -12.65 0.74 -34.43
C LYS A 441 -13.89 1.59 -34.11
N SER A 442 -14.22 2.54 -34.98
CA SER A 442 -15.39 3.41 -34.82
C SER A 442 -16.69 2.63 -35.04
N VAL A 443 -17.38 2.27 -33.97
CA VAL A 443 -18.79 1.87 -34.02
C VAL A 443 -19.67 3.12 -34.15
N ASP A 444 -20.72 3.00 -34.94
CA ASP A 444 -21.78 3.98 -35.02
C ASP A 444 -22.52 4.02 -33.67
N LYS A 445 -22.14 5.00 -32.82
CA LYS A 445 -22.65 5.15 -31.45
C LYS A 445 -24.17 5.30 -31.38
N GLU A 446 -24.81 5.70 -32.47
CA GLU A 446 -26.27 5.85 -32.53
C GLU A 446 -27.01 4.51 -32.66
N LYS A 447 -26.30 3.43 -33.02
CA LYS A 447 -26.90 2.10 -33.24
C LYS A 447 -26.68 1.11 -32.10
N VAL A 448 -25.87 1.46 -31.11
CA VAL A 448 -25.45 0.52 -30.07
C VAL A 448 -25.79 1.05 -28.68
N ARG A 449 -26.32 0.17 -27.83
CA ARG A 449 -26.55 0.43 -26.41
C ARG A 449 -25.66 -0.50 -25.58
N ALA A 450 -24.92 0.08 -24.64
CA ALA A 450 -24.16 -0.68 -23.65
C ALA A 450 -25.10 -1.00 -22.47
N VAL A 451 -25.26 -2.29 -22.16
CA VAL A 451 -26.08 -2.73 -21.03
C VAL A 451 -25.16 -3.16 -19.89
N LYS A 452 -25.33 -2.50 -18.73
CA LYS A 452 -24.56 -2.73 -17.50
C LYS A 452 -25.05 -4.00 -16.79
N HIS A 453 -24.13 -4.72 -16.16
CA HIS A 453 -24.43 -5.91 -15.36
C HIS A 453 -25.27 -5.62 -14.11
N MET A 454 -25.11 -4.44 -13.50
CA MET A 454 -25.96 -4.00 -12.40
C MET A 454 -26.32 -2.53 -12.55
N ASN A 455 -27.62 -2.23 -12.49
CA ASN A 455 -28.11 -0.86 -12.59
C ASN A 455 -28.44 -0.34 -11.19
N LYS A 456 -27.43 0.13 -10.45
CA LYS A 456 -27.60 0.57 -9.05
C LYS A 456 -28.44 1.85 -8.89
N ASN A 457 -28.69 2.60 -9.96
CA ASN A 457 -29.48 3.85 -9.91
C ASN A 457 -30.30 4.02 -11.20
N LYS A 458 -31.54 3.51 -11.24
CA LYS A 458 -32.46 3.72 -12.37
C LYS A 458 -32.76 5.20 -12.66
N GLU A 459 -32.49 6.12 -11.73
CA GLU A 459 -32.92 7.53 -11.86
C GLU A 459 -31.94 8.49 -12.55
N LYS A 460 -30.75 8.06 -13.00
CA LYS A 460 -29.76 8.99 -13.61
C LYS A 460 -29.02 8.50 -14.86
N ASP A 461 -29.18 7.25 -15.29
CA ASP A 461 -28.25 6.61 -16.24
C ASP A 461 -28.82 6.38 -17.66
N ASP A 462 -29.94 6.99 -18.03
CA ASP A 462 -30.36 7.11 -19.45
C ASP A 462 -29.48 8.13 -20.22
N GLN A 463 -28.17 8.14 -19.95
CA GLN A 463 -27.21 8.85 -20.77
C GLN A 463 -26.98 8.01 -22.03
N SER A 464 -27.54 8.46 -23.15
CA SER A 464 -27.11 7.97 -24.47
C SER A 464 -25.60 8.17 -24.61
N LEU A 465 -24.92 7.25 -25.32
CA LEU A 465 -23.47 7.32 -25.61
C LEU A 465 -23.02 8.65 -26.27
N SER A 466 -23.98 9.51 -26.68
CA SER A 466 -23.78 10.84 -27.23
C SER A 466 -23.43 11.92 -26.19
N GLU A 467 -23.66 11.74 -24.89
CA GLU A 467 -23.42 12.79 -23.88
C GLU A 467 -22.04 12.74 -23.19
N ILE A 468 -21.24 11.69 -23.44
CA ILE A 468 -19.91 11.55 -22.82
C ILE A 468 -18.91 12.46 -23.55
N THR A 469 -18.62 13.63 -22.98
CA THR A 469 -17.64 14.58 -23.51
C THR A 469 -16.23 14.12 -23.15
N ILE A 470 -15.38 13.83 -24.16
CA ILE A 470 -13.98 13.43 -23.98
C ILE A 470 -13.15 14.68 -23.62
N PRO A 471 -12.48 14.75 -22.46
CA PRO A 471 -11.53 15.82 -22.19
C PRO A 471 -10.31 15.68 -23.10
N ARG A 472 -9.99 16.71 -23.89
CA ARG A 472 -8.71 16.81 -24.62
C ARG A 472 -7.56 16.91 -23.61
N LEU A 473 -6.89 15.79 -23.33
CA LEU A 473 -5.60 15.82 -22.62
C LEU A 473 -4.49 16.23 -23.58
N LYS A 474 -3.95 17.44 -23.38
CA LYS A 474 -2.72 17.91 -24.01
C LYS A 474 -1.52 17.23 -23.36
N GLY A 475 -0.72 16.55 -24.18
CA GLY A 475 0.74 16.48 -24.05
C GLY A 475 1.33 15.38 -23.17
N PHE A 476 1.76 14.28 -23.80
CA PHE A 476 2.99 13.57 -23.41
C PHE A 476 3.69 13.09 -24.69
N ARG A 477 4.91 13.59 -24.92
CA ARG A 477 5.84 13.10 -25.95
C ARG A 477 6.51 11.83 -25.43
N ILE A 478 6.55 10.79 -26.24
CA ILE A 478 7.43 9.62 -26.02
C ILE A 478 8.67 9.83 -26.88
N CYS A 479 9.84 9.75 -26.25
CA CYS A 479 11.14 9.73 -26.93
C CYS A 479 11.27 8.48 -27.80
N SER A 480 11.64 8.67 -29.06
CA SER A 480 12.10 7.63 -29.98
C SER A 480 13.52 7.18 -29.62
N THR A 481 13.78 5.88 -29.71
CA THR A 481 15.08 5.40 -30.23
C THR A 481 15.11 5.56 -31.73
#